data_AF-A0A498HY27-F1
#
_entry.id   AF-A0A498HY27-F1
#
_cell.length_a   1.000
_cell.length_b   1.000
_cell.length_c   1.000
_cell.angle_alpha   90.00
_cell.angle_beta   90.00
_cell.angle_gamma   90.00
#
_symmetry.space_group_name_H-M   'P 1'
#
loop_
_entity.id
_entity.type
_entity.pdbx_description
1 polymer ?
#
loop_
_entity_poly.entity_id
_entity_poly.type
_entity_poly.pdbx_seq_one_letter_code
_entity_poly.pdbx_strand_id
1 'polypeptide(L)'
;MREGKLMEVVDQRLIESGGIDEREVKRLVHIALWCIQERARLRPTMSHVVEMLEGRTPVEEPPDTQMVVVDFSAMDEEAANGNRMPKIGGAALATQIGSNDASTSTWSYENAMSMITPR
;
A
#
# COMPACT_ATOMS: atom_id res chain seq x y z
N MET A 1 -13.54 -13.82 5.45
CA MET A 1 -14.70 -12.90 5.37
C MET A 1 -15.85 -13.45 6.22
N ARG A 2 -16.58 -12.63 7.00
CA ARG A 2 -17.84 -13.09 7.61
C ARG A 2 -18.93 -13.03 6.54
N GLU A 3 -19.46 -14.18 6.15
CA GLU A 3 -20.57 -14.30 5.21
C GLU A 3 -21.77 -13.49 5.75
N GLY A 4 -22.24 -12.50 4.98
CA GLY A 4 -23.33 -11.60 5.37
C GLY A 4 -23.00 -10.10 5.45
N LYS A 5 -21.72 -9.69 5.45
CA LYS A 5 -21.33 -8.25 5.40
C LYS A 5 -20.76 -7.78 4.06
N LEU A 6 -20.68 -8.66 3.07
CA LEU A 6 -20.04 -8.34 1.80
C LEU A 6 -20.83 -7.28 1.02
N MET A 7 -22.15 -7.38 1.02
CA MET A 7 -23.01 -6.43 0.30
C MET A 7 -23.00 -5.01 0.91
N GLU A 8 -22.51 -4.84 2.14
CA GLU A 8 -22.36 -3.52 2.77
C GLU A 8 -21.27 -2.66 2.11
N VAL A 9 -20.33 -3.28 1.38
CA VAL A 9 -19.24 -2.55 0.70
C VAL A 9 -19.63 -2.07 -0.70
N VAL A 10 -20.81 -2.50 -1.20
CA VAL A 10 -21.29 -2.15 -2.53
C VAL A 10 -21.86 -0.74 -2.50
N ASP A 11 -21.49 0.09 -3.49
CA ASP A 11 -22.05 1.44 -3.64
C ASP A 11 -23.57 1.38 -3.78
N GLN A 12 -24.26 2.15 -2.94
CA GLN A 12 -25.73 2.20 -2.88
C GLN A 12 -26.38 2.48 -4.23
N ARG A 13 -25.75 3.31 -5.09
CA ARG A 13 -26.28 3.62 -6.43
C ARG A 13 -26.35 2.40 -7.34
N LEU A 14 -25.43 1.45 -7.16
CA LEU A 14 -25.42 0.21 -7.93
C LEU A 14 -26.45 -0.79 -7.41
N ILE A 15 -26.74 -0.75 -6.10
CA ILE A 15 -27.82 -1.53 -5.49
C ILE A 15 -29.17 -1.05 -6.04
N GLU A 16 -29.36 0.27 -6.13
CA GLU A 16 -30.59 0.90 -6.64
C GLU A 16 -30.82 0.62 -8.13
N SER A 17 -29.77 0.58 -8.95
CA SER A 17 -29.90 0.23 -10.37
C SER A 17 -30.26 -1.23 -10.62
N GLY A 18 -30.14 -2.08 -9.60
CA GLY A 18 -30.28 -3.53 -9.72
C GLY A 18 -29.16 -4.18 -10.53
N GLY A 19 -29.21 -5.50 -10.65
CA GLY A 19 -28.27 -6.27 -11.47
C GLY A 19 -26.94 -6.65 -10.79
N ILE A 20 -26.84 -6.48 -9.47
CA ILE A 20 -25.67 -6.96 -8.71
C ILE A 20 -25.86 -8.41 -8.26
N ASP A 21 -24.92 -9.26 -8.63
CA ASP A 21 -24.77 -10.61 -8.10
C ASP A 21 -23.72 -10.62 -6.98
N GLU A 22 -24.10 -11.09 -5.80
CA GLU A 22 -23.22 -11.24 -4.64
C GLU A 22 -21.97 -12.08 -4.96
N ARG A 23 -22.08 -13.06 -5.87
CA ARG A 23 -20.93 -13.87 -6.31
C ARG A 23 -19.89 -13.06 -7.05
N GLU A 24 -20.33 -12.11 -7.89
CA GLU A 24 -19.44 -11.21 -8.61
C GLU A 24 -18.79 -10.21 -7.67
N VAL A 25 -19.55 -9.69 -6.71
CA VAL A 25 -18.99 -8.84 -5.64
C VAL A 25 -17.92 -9.60 -4.86
N LYS A 26 -18.18 -10.87 -4.49
CA LYS A 26 -17.20 -11.71 -3.76
C LYS A 26 -15.93 -11.90 -4.58
N ARG A 27 -16.08 -12.21 -5.86
CA ARG A 27 -14.95 -12.35 -6.81
C ARG A 27 -14.15 -11.05 -6.90
N LEU A 28 -14.82 -9.92 -7.10
CA LEU A 28 -14.17 -8.61 -7.22
C LEU A 28 -13.41 -8.22 -5.96
N VAL A 29 -13.99 -8.46 -4.78
CA VAL A 29 -13.33 -8.18 -3.50
C VAL A 29 -12.09 -9.05 -3.32
N HIS A 30 -12.15 -10.34 -3.65
CA HIS A 30 -10.96 -11.20 -3.59
C HIS A 30 -9.85 -10.71 -4.54
N ILE A 31 -10.19 -10.35 -5.78
CA ILE A 31 -9.23 -9.79 -6.75
C ILE A 31 -8.61 -8.50 -6.19
N ALA A 32 -9.42 -7.59 -5.64
CA ALA A 32 -8.94 -6.35 -5.06
C ALA A 32 -7.94 -6.61 -3.92
N LEU A 33 -8.24 -7.56 -3.03
CA LEU A 33 -7.38 -7.95 -1.93
C LEU A 33 -6.06 -8.60 -2.39
N TRP A 34 -6.07 -9.35 -3.50
CA TRP A 34 -4.84 -9.84 -4.15
C TRP A 34 -3.99 -8.68 -4.70
N CYS A 35 -4.62 -7.66 -5.28
CA CYS A 35 -3.93 -6.52 -5.88
C CYS A 35 -3.26 -5.59 -4.86
N ILE A 36 -3.83 -5.43 -3.67
CA ILE A 36 -3.32 -4.51 -2.63
C ILE A 36 -2.35 -5.17 -1.65
N GLN A 37 -1.92 -6.41 -1.90
CA GLN A 37 -0.97 -7.12 -1.04
C GLN A 37 0.30 -6.28 -0.82
N GLU A 38 0.77 -6.22 0.42
CA GLU A 38 1.98 -5.46 0.77
C GLU A 38 3.19 -5.93 -0.03
N ARG A 39 3.34 -7.25 -0.14
CA ARG A 39 4.43 -7.87 -0.89
C ARG A 39 4.11 -7.89 -2.38
N ALA A 40 4.83 -7.11 -3.17
CA ALA A 40 4.62 -7.01 -4.62
C ALA A 40 4.58 -8.37 -5.34
N ARG A 41 5.39 -9.34 -4.89
CA ARG A 41 5.42 -10.70 -5.48
C ARG A 41 4.15 -11.53 -5.28
N LEU A 42 3.29 -11.14 -4.34
CA LEU A 42 1.99 -11.80 -4.12
C LEU A 42 0.90 -11.18 -4.98
N ARG A 43 1.16 -10.02 -5.60
CA ARG A 43 0.19 -9.37 -6.47
C ARG A 43 0.14 -10.11 -7.81
N PRO A 44 -1.05 -10.41 -8.34
CA PRO A 44 -1.20 -11.03 -9.64
C PRO A 44 -0.73 -10.11 -10.76
N THR A 45 -0.31 -10.68 -11.89
CA THR A 45 -0.04 -9.89 -13.11
C THR A 45 -1.35 -9.33 -13.66
N MET A 46 -1.28 -8.24 -14.41
CA MET A 46 -2.49 -7.67 -15.04
C MET A 46 -3.20 -8.65 -15.96
N SER A 47 -2.47 -9.53 -16.67
CA SER A 47 -3.07 -10.58 -17.49
C SER A 47 -3.90 -11.56 -16.64
N HIS A 48 -3.36 -12.00 -15.51
CA HIS A 48 -4.05 -12.88 -14.57
C HIS A 48 -5.28 -12.18 -13.97
N VAL A 49 -5.17 -10.89 -13.62
CA VAL A 49 -6.31 -10.09 -13.14
C VAL A 49 -7.44 -10.07 -14.17
N VAL A 50 -7.13 -9.86 -15.45
CA VAL A 50 -8.14 -9.87 -16.52
C VAL A 50 -8.79 -11.25 -16.65
N GLU A 51 -8.02 -12.33 -16.64
CA GLU A 51 -8.57 -13.70 -16.69
C GLU A 51 -9.50 -13.99 -15.51
N MET A 52 -9.18 -13.51 -14.31
CA MET A 52 -10.05 -13.61 -13.13
C MET A 52 -11.33 -12.78 -13.29
N LEU A 53 -11.24 -11.57 -13.86
CA LEU A 53 -12.41 -10.70 -14.09
C LEU A 53 -13.35 -11.26 -15.17
N GLU A 54 -12.79 -11.83 -16.24
CA GLU A 54 -13.52 -12.52 -17.30
C GLU A 54 -14.11 -13.87 -16.84
N GLY A 55 -13.76 -14.34 -15.64
CA GLY A 55 -14.21 -15.63 -15.11
C GLY A 55 -13.58 -16.84 -15.78
N ARG A 56 -12.45 -16.67 -16.48
CA ARG A 56 -11.68 -17.76 -17.11
C ARG A 56 -10.88 -18.57 -16.08
N THR A 57 -10.52 -17.93 -14.97
CA THR A 57 -9.74 -18.53 -13.88
C THR A 57 -10.47 -18.34 -12.55
N PRO A 58 -10.58 -19.39 -11.70
CA PRO A 58 -11.19 -19.24 -10.38
C PRO A 58 -10.34 -18.34 -9.47
N VAL A 59 -10.99 -17.61 -8.57
CA VAL A 59 -10.33 -16.71 -7.62
C VAL A 59 -10.33 -17.36 -6.24
N GLU A 60 -9.15 -17.76 -5.77
CA GLU A 60 -8.95 -18.27 -4.42
C GLU A 60 -9.07 -17.16 -3.37
N GLU A 61 -9.31 -17.55 -2.11
CA GLU A 61 -9.31 -16.59 -1.01
C GLU A 61 -7.91 -15.95 -0.87
N PRO A 62 -7.84 -14.61 -0.82
CA PRO A 62 -6.59 -13.89 -0.69
C PRO A 62 -5.99 -14.11 0.69
N PRO A 63 -4.65 -14.08 0.83
CA PRO A 63 -4.00 -14.13 2.13
C PRO A 63 -4.37 -12.90 2.96
N ASP A 64 -4.40 -13.08 4.29
CA ASP A 64 -4.67 -12.00 5.23
C ASP A 64 -3.69 -10.84 5.02
N THR A 65 -4.23 -9.68 4.65
CA THR A 65 -3.47 -8.44 4.51
C THR A 65 -3.31 -7.77 5.87
N GLN A 66 -2.09 -7.57 6.34
CA GLN A 66 -1.84 -6.64 7.45
C GLN A 66 -1.89 -5.20 6.90
N MET A 67 -2.91 -4.44 7.30
CA MET A 67 -2.94 -2.99 7.02
C MET A 67 -1.99 -2.28 7.97
N VAL A 68 -0.96 -1.62 7.43
CA VAL A 68 -0.15 -0.65 8.17
C VAL A 68 -0.94 0.65 8.24
N VAL A 69 -1.52 0.96 9.41
CA VAL A 69 -2.12 2.27 9.67
C VAL A 69 -0.98 3.24 9.98
N VAL A 70 -0.69 4.13 9.05
CA VAL A 70 0.21 5.26 9.30
C VAL A 70 -0.63 6.38 9.89
N ASP A 71 -0.34 6.77 11.12
CA ASP A 71 -1.00 7.90 11.76
C ASP A 71 -0.46 9.21 11.16
N PHE A 72 -1.20 9.77 10.20
CA PHE A 72 -0.89 11.07 9.59
C PHE A 72 -1.31 12.25 10.47
N SER A 73 -1.96 12.03 11.61
CA SER A 73 -2.44 13.10 12.50
C SER A 73 -1.36 13.67 13.42
N ALA A 74 -0.13 13.13 13.41
CA ALA A 74 0.99 13.58 14.22
C ALA A 74 1.72 14.84 13.69
N MET A 75 1.17 15.55 12.70
CA MET A 75 1.68 16.84 12.24
C MET A 75 0.90 17.97 12.91
N ASP A 76 1.05 18.10 14.24
CA ASP A 76 0.78 19.39 14.87
C ASP A 76 1.86 20.37 14.44
N GLU A 77 1.44 21.52 13.93
CA GLU A 77 2.33 22.63 13.63
C GLU A 77 2.98 23.13 14.92
N GLU A 78 4.30 23.00 15.05
CA GLU A 78 5.04 23.94 15.88
C GLU A 78 6.49 24.13 15.43
N ALA A 79 6.84 25.41 15.38
CA ALA A 79 8.08 25.94 14.86
C ALA A 79 9.32 25.45 15.62
N ALA A 80 10.43 25.47 14.89
CA ALA A 80 11.81 25.48 15.35
C ALA A 80 12.40 24.17 15.94
N ASN A 81 13.35 23.66 15.16
CA ASN A 81 14.61 23.04 15.58
C ASN A 81 14.64 21.52 15.84
N GLY A 82 15.43 20.85 15.00
CA GLY A 82 16.23 19.68 15.36
C GLY A 82 15.61 18.32 15.01
N ASN A 83 16.24 17.64 14.04
CA ASN A 83 16.04 16.25 13.62
C ASN A 83 15.29 15.37 14.64
N ARG A 84 14.02 15.06 14.37
CA ARG A 84 13.31 13.95 15.03
C ARG A 84 12.85 12.95 13.98
N MET A 85 13.47 11.78 14.03
CA MET A 85 13.06 10.59 13.31
C MET A 85 11.59 10.25 13.65
N PRO A 86 10.73 9.90 12.68
CA PRO A 86 9.39 9.40 13.00
C PRO A 86 9.51 8.14 13.88
N LYS A 87 8.91 8.16 15.07
CA LYS A 87 8.83 6.99 15.94
C LYS A 87 7.74 6.08 15.36
N ILE A 88 8.16 5.12 14.54
CA ILE A 88 7.29 4.03 14.07
C ILE A 88 6.95 3.19 15.31
N GLY A 89 5.72 3.33 15.81
CA GLY A 89 5.18 2.51 16.89
C GLY A 89 4.90 1.09 16.40
N GLY A 90 5.96 0.31 16.18
CA GLY A 90 5.88 -1.11 15.85
C GLY A 90 6.50 -1.95 16.96
N ALA A 91 5.86 -3.07 17.31
CA ALA A 91 6.46 -4.09 18.15
C ALA A 91 7.81 -4.53 17.55
N ALA A 92 8.86 -4.56 18.39
CA ALA A 92 10.23 -4.83 17.98
C ALA A 92 10.37 -6.26 17.43
N LEU A 93 10.74 -6.38 16.15
CA LEU A 93 11.53 -7.53 15.69
C LEU A 93 12.96 -7.02 15.47
N ALA A 94 13.84 -7.38 16.40
CA ALA A 94 15.26 -7.03 16.31
C ALA A 94 15.90 -7.79 15.14
N THR A 95 16.13 -7.11 14.01
CA THR A 95 17.18 -7.52 13.07
C THR A 95 18.30 -6.50 13.18
N GLN A 96 19.42 -6.92 13.75
CA GLN A 96 20.65 -6.15 13.76
C GLN A 96 21.18 -6.10 12.33
N ILE A 97 21.00 -4.96 11.65
CA ILE A 97 21.83 -4.57 10.52
C ILE A 97 22.51 -3.28 10.96
N GLY A 98 23.80 -3.39 11.29
CA GLY A 98 24.62 -2.23 11.63
C GLY A 98 24.78 -1.33 10.41
N SER A 99 24.38 -0.07 10.54
CA SER A 99 24.73 0.99 9.61
C SER A 99 25.33 2.14 10.40
N ASN A 100 26.64 2.23 10.31
CA ASN A 100 27.47 3.37 10.63
C ASN A 100 27.21 4.48 9.61
N ASP A 101 26.12 5.23 9.76
CA ASP A 101 25.90 6.45 9.00
C ASP A 101 26.61 7.63 9.69
N ALA A 102 27.90 7.75 9.39
CA ALA A 102 28.53 9.05 9.42
C ALA A 102 27.89 9.88 8.30
N SER A 103 27.27 10.98 8.69
CA SER A 103 26.86 12.10 7.84
C SER A 103 27.78 12.27 6.64
N THR A 104 27.24 12.73 5.49
CA THR A 104 27.78 13.87 4.72
C THR A 104 27.08 14.02 3.36
N SER A 105 26.17 14.97 3.29
CA SER A 105 25.50 15.46 2.06
C SER A 105 26.41 16.37 1.21
N THR A 106 27.72 16.16 1.23
CA THR A 106 28.69 17.06 0.57
C THR A 106 28.93 16.72 -0.89
N TRP A 107 29.01 15.43 -1.21
CA TRP A 107 29.28 14.95 -2.56
C TRP A 107 28.16 15.34 -3.54
N SER A 108 26.92 15.42 -3.05
CA SER A 108 25.76 15.79 -3.84
C SER A 108 25.76 17.27 -4.24
N TYR A 109 26.24 18.18 -3.37
CA TYR A 109 26.27 19.60 -3.69
C TYR A 109 27.46 19.96 -4.60
N GLU A 110 28.62 19.32 -4.44
CA GLU A 110 29.79 19.59 -5.29
C GLU A 110 29.51 19.17 -6.74
N ASN A 111 28.86 18.02 -6.91
CA ASN A 111 28.49 17.51 -8.22
C ASN A 111 27.39 18.36 -8.89
N ALA A 112 26.48 18.94 -8.10
CA ALA A 112 25.46 19.86 -8.61
C ALA A 112 26.04 21.24 -8.97
N MET A 113 26.97 21.78 -8.16
CA MET A 113 27.62 23.07 -8.42
C MET A 113 28.57 23.02 -9.63
N SER A 114 29.10 21.83 -9.97
CA SER A 114 29.89 21.61 -11.18
C SER A 114 29.07 21.63 -12.48
N MET A 115 27.76 21.40 -12.44
CA MET A 115 26.88 21.34 -13.62
C MET A 115 26.27 22.70 -13.99
N ILE A 116 26.32 23.69 -13.08
CA ILE A 116 25.55 24.94 -13.18
C ILE A 116 26.44 26.14 -13.57
N THR A 117 27.77 26.00 -13.57
CA THR A 117 28.68 27.07 -13.99
C THR A 117 28.88 27.06 -15.52
N PRO A 118 28.51 28.11 -16.26
CA PRO A 118 28.88 28.23 -17.67
C PRO A 118 30.36 28.62 -17.79
N ARG A 119 31.03 28.07 -18.81
CA ARG A 119 32.46 28.23 -19.10
C ARG A 119 32.78 29.57 -19.76
#